data_AF-A0A7S1YKD4-F1
#
_entry.id   AF-A0A7S1YKD4-F1
#
_cell.length_a   1.000
_cell.length_b   1.000
_cell.length_c   1.000
_cell.angle_alpha   90.00
_cell.angle_beta   90.00
_cell.angle_gamma   90.00
#
_symmetry.space_group_name_H-M   'P 1'
#
loop_
_entity.id
_entity.type
_entity.pdbx_description
1 polymer ?
#
loop_
_entity_poly.entity_id
_entity_poly.type
_entity_poly.pdbx_seq_one_letter_code
_entity_poly.pdbx_strand_id
1 'polypeptide(L)'
;RAVRKASIKKLESDALKKNDKDLLKELDEIRASNKLFADEEADAMTDTESWFMFEYSHTLPGFCILILYCICHMSMYEVVCNFVEQWMYDTDYEDAAYVGIFLFALFLIRLSGGIWDWVDKDSYNSAKFDTHNRLRLNKLDAQVLLWFKRHERTRFFVTYLAFYLMLVCVNKLHDRFGELVLDRKAHLLANLPSRNSGVETLVARRLKEGGSLNYSQCESWDDACLRTQRWEKLDNADEEYVFGRITPSTFYRVMGDIEGALVPVPHAFAYHVVCIGVAMFFLGKMNFDVDH
;
A
#
# COMPACT_ATOMS: atom_id res chain seq x y z
N ARG A 1 44.94 2.94 17.94
CA ARG A 1 45.20 3.78 19.16
C ARG A 1 46.21 3.17 20.14
N ALA A 2 46.06 1.92 20.61
CA ALA A 2 46.97 1.31 21.61
C ALA A 2 48.44 1.21 21.15
N VAL A 3 48.69 0.72 19.93
CA VAL A 3 50.04 0.61 19.33
C VAL A 3 50.71 1.99 19.17
N ARG A 4 49.92 3.02 18.83
CA ARG A 4 50.39 4.41 18.68
C ARG A 4 50.77 5.03 20.03
N LYS A 5 49.94 4.82 21.07
CA LYS A 5 50.26 5.25 22.46
C LYS A 5 51.52 4.58 23.01
N ALA A 6 51.73 3.29 22.71
CA ALA A 6 52.95 2.58 23.08
C ALA A 6 54.19 3.13 22.37
N SER A 7 54.06 3.48 21.09
CA SER A 7 55.16 4.06 20.30
C SER A 7 55.55 5.47 20.78
N ILE A 8 54.59 6.32 21.14
CA ILE A 8 54.85 7.65 21.72
C ILE A 8 55.56 7.54 23.06
N LYS A 9 55.09 6.68 23.98
CA LYS A 9 55.76 6.46 25.27
C LYS A 9 57.19 5.94 25.12
N LYS A 10 57.46 5.13 24.11
CA LYS A 10 58.81 4.64 23.81
C LYS A 10 59.71 5.78 23.31
N LEU A 11 59.23 6.60 22.38
CA LEU A 11 59.94 7.77 21.88
C LEU A 11 60.22 8.81 22.99
N GLU A 12 59.28 9.00 23.92
CA GLU A 12 59.46 9.90 25.08
C GLU A 12 60.59 9.43 26.00
N SER A 13 60.61 8.13 26.28
CA SER A 13 61.66 7.48 27.08
C SER A 13 63.04 7.60 26.42
N ASP A 14 63.11 7.40 25.11
CA ASP A 14 64.36 7.45 24.34
C ASP A 14 64.89 8.89 24.18
N ALA A 15 63.99 9.88 23.99
CA ALA A 15 64.35 11.30 23.89
C ALA A 15 64.87 11.87 25.24
N LEU A 16 64.22 11.53 26.36
CA LEU A 16 64.65 11.96 27.70
C LEU A 16 66.01 11.40 28.09
N LYS A 17 66.34 10.17 27.69
CA LYS A 17 67.63 9.55 27.98
C LYS A 17 68.79 10.17 27.21
N LYS A 18 68.54 10.68 26.00
CA LYS A 18 69.59 11.22 25.12
C LYS A 18 69.72 12.75 25.18
N ASN A 19 68.78 13.44 25.84
CA ASN A 19 68.69 14.90 25.88
C ASN A 19 68.76 15.54 24.47
N ASP A 20 68.13 14.85 23.52
CA ASP A 20 68.18 15.19 22.11
C ASP A 20 67.05 16.17 21.77
N LYS A 21 67.44 17.41 21.46
CA LYS A 21 66.50 18.51 21.22
C LYS A 21 65.67 18.30 19.95
N ASP A 22 66.22 17.61 18.94
CA ASP A 22 65.53 17.39 17.68
C ASP A 22 64.43 16.33 17.86
N LEU A 23 64.70 15.28 18.64
CA LEU A 23 63.69 14.29 19.03
C LEU A 23 62.57 14.89 19.88
N LEU A 24 62.87 15.84 20.76
CA LEU A 24 61.84 16.54 21.55
C LEU A 24 60.91 17.37 20.66
N LYS A 25 61.45 18.03 19.63
CA LYS A 25 60.65 18.81 18.68
C LYS A 25 59.74 17.92 17.84
N GLU A 26 60.25 16.80 17.33
CA GLU A 26 59.45 15.81 16.59
C GLU A 26 58.31 15.24 17.46
N LEU A 27 58.57 15.03 18.74
CA LEU A 27 57.57 14.53 19.70
C LEU A 27 56.46 15.55 19.96
N ASP A 28 56.79 16.83 20.02
CA ASP A 28 55.80 17.91 20.16
C ASP A 28 54.96 18.08 18.88
N GLU A 29 55.56 17.93 17.69
CA GLU A 29 54.81 17.91 16.42
C GLU A 29 53.84 16.71 16.34
N ILE A 30 54.27 15.52 16.78
CA ILE A 30 53.41 14.33 16.87
C ILE A 30 52.29 14.54 17.90
N ARG A 31 52.57 15.18 19.04
CA ARG A 31 51.54 15.51 20.04
C ARG A 31 50.53 16.52 19.51
N ALA A 32 50.99 17.56 18.82
CA ALA A 32 50.12 18.56 18.19
C ALA A 32 49.21 17.92 17.13
N SER A 33 49.76 17.07 16.26
CA SER A 33 48.98 16.33 15.27
C SER A 33 47.96 15.40 15.93
N ASN A 34 48.33 14.63 16.95
CA ASN A 34 47.38 13.74 17.64
C ASN A 34 46.28 14.49 18.40
N LYS A 35 46.58 15.69 18.92
CA LYS A 35 45.56 16.54 19.55
C LYS A 35 44.54 17.02 18.51
N LEU A 36 45.01 17.47 17.34
CA LEU A 36 44.16 17.90 16.24
C LEU A 36 43.22 16.77 15.77
N PHE A 37 43.76 15.55 15.61
CA PHE A 37 42.94 14.37 15.30
C PHE A 37 41.93 14.01 16.40
N ALA A 38 42.26 14.21 17.67
CA ALA A 38 41.34 13.92 18.77
C ALA A 38 40.22 14.96 18.87
N ASP A 39 40.53 16.23 18.60
CA ASP A 39 39.56 17.33 18.55
C ASP A 39 38.62 17.14 17.34
N GLU A 40 39.14 16.78 16.14
CA GLU A 40 38.31 16.43 14.97
C GLU A 40 37.41 15.21 15.22
N GLU A 41 37.88 14.19 15.94
CA GLU A 41 37.09 13.00 16.27
C GLU A 41 36.02 13.31 17.34
N ALA A 42 36.29 14.24 18.26
CA ALA A 42 35.31 14.72 19.24
C ALA A 42 34.23 15.57 18.57
N ASP A 43 34.60 16.49 17.67
CA ASP A 43 33.68 17.31 16.90
C ASP A 43 32.80 16.43 15.99
N ALA A 44 33.39 15.45 15.30
CA ALA A 44 32.64 14.48 14.50
C ALA A 44 31.68 13.63 15.36
N MET A 45 32.09 13.27 16.58
CA MET A 45 31.23 12.52 17.50
C MET A 45 30.04 13.37 17.96
N THR A 46 30.25 14.66 18.28
CA THR A 46 29.16 15.59 18.60
C THR A 46 28.23 15.85 17.43
N ASP A 47 28.76 15.88 16.20
CA ASP A 47 27.94 16.02 14.99
C ASP A 47 27.07 14.77 14.77
N THR A 48 27.62 13.56 14.96
CA THR A 48 26.82 12.32 14.86
C THR A 48 25.76 12.20 15.95
N GLU A 49 26.07 12.62 17.19
CA GLU A 49 25.10 12.61 18.29
C GLU A 49 23.97 13.62 18.05
N SER A 50 24.31 14.83 17.58
CA SER A 50 23.32 15.85 17.26
C SER A 50 22.41 15.43 16.08
N TRP A 51 22.97 14.81 15.04
CA TRP A 51 22.19 14.25 13.93
C TRP A 51 21.26 13.13 14.42
N PHE A 52 21.76 12.20 15.24
CA PHE A 52 20.92 11.13 15.80
C PHE A 52 19.79 11.68 16.67
N MET A 53 20.07 12.67 17.52
CA MET A 53 19.04 13.33 18.33
C MET A 53 18.01 14.06 17.47
N PHE A 54 18.43 14.63 16.34
CA PHE A 54 17.53 15.26 15.37
C PHE A 54 16.58 14.22 14.73
N GLU A 55 17.12 13.12 14.19
CA GLU A 55 16.34 12.04 13.58
C GLU A 55 15.37 11.40 14.59
N TYR A 56 15.82 11.16 15.82
CA TYR A 56 15.00 10.61 16.89
C TYR A 56 13.86 11.56 17.30
N SER A 57 14.10 12.88 17.29
CA SER A 57 13.10 13.86 17.75
C SER A 57 12.10 14.26 16.67
N HIS A 58 12.45 14.15 15.38
CA HIS A 58 11.62 14.66 14.28
C HIS A 58 11.17 13.56 13.31
N THR A 59 12.10 12.72 12.86
CA THR A 59 11.81 11.69 11.85
C THR A 59 11.10 10.50 12.45
N LEU A 60 11.57 10.00 13.60
CA LEU A 60 10.98 8.82 14.25
C LEU A 60 9.51 9.03 14.64
N PRO A 61 9.09 10.16 15.26
CA PRO A 61 7.67 10.43 15.50
C PRO A 61 6.88 10.51 14.19
N GLY A 62 7.46 11.09 13.14
CA GLY A 62 6.84 11.12 11.81
C GLY A 62 6.56 9.72 11.25
N PHE A 63 7.53 8.80 11.34
CA PHE A 63 7.34 7.40 10.95
C PHE A 63 6.30 6.70 11.82
N CYS A 64 6.33 6.90 13.14
CA CYS A 64 5.33 6.34 14.04
C CYS A 64 3.92 6.82 13.68
N ILE A 65 3.74 8.12 13.42
CA ILE A 65 2.45 8.69 13.00
C ILE A 65 2.01 8.09 11.66
N LEU A 66 2.92 7.94 10.70
CA LEU A 66 2.62 7.35 9.39
C LEU A 66 2.18 5.87 9.53
N ILE A 67 2.89 5.08 10.34
CA ILE A 67 2.53 3.68 10.60
C ILE A 67 1.15 3.60 11.27
N LEU A 68 0.90 4.42 12.30
CA LEU A 68 -0.39 4.47 12.98
C LEU A 68 -1.51 4.92 12.04
N TYR A 69 -1.23 5.86 11.13
CA TYR A 69 -2.16 6.28 10.10
C TYR A 69 -2.51 5.13 9.14
N CYS A 70 -1.51 4.37 8.67
CA CYS A 70 -1.73 3.20 7.81
C CYS A 70 -2.57 2.13 8.52
N ILE A 71 -2.28 1.84 9.80
CA ILE A 71 -3.06 0.89 10.60
C ILE A 71 -4.51 1.38 10.75
N CYS A 72 -4.70 2.64 11.15
CA CYS A 72 -6.02 3.24 11.29
C CYS A 72 -6.81 3.18 9.98
N HIS A 73 -6.16 3.48 8.85
CA HIS A 73 -6.78 3.42 7.54
C HIS A 73 -7.21 2.01 7.16
N MET A 74 -6.34 1.01 7.36
CA MET A 74 -6.69 -0.41 7.11
C MET A 74 -7.85 -0.88 8.01
N SER A 75 -7.81 -0.58 9.31
CA SER A 75 -8.87 -0.98 10.23
C SER A 75 -10.21 -0.30 9.92
N MET A 76 -10.22 0.99 9.58
CA MET A 76 -11.44 1.69 9.20
C MET A 76 -12.01 1.14 7.89
N TYR A 77 -11.15 0.86 6.91
CA TYR A 77 -11.56 0.21 5.67
C TYR A 77 -12.21 -1.16 5.94
N GLU A 78 -11.58 -2.03 6.73
CA GLU A 78 -12.15 -3.34 7.09
C GLU A 78 -13.49 -3.21 7.83
N VAL A 79 -13.63 -2.28 8.78
CA VAL A 79 -14.89 -2.07 9.49
C VAL A 79 -16.01 -1.66 8.53
N VAL A 80 -15.72 -0.75 7.59
CA VAL A 80 -16.71 -0.30 6.60
C VAL A 80 -17.04 -1.42 5.61
N CYS A 81 -16.03 -2.16 5.11
CA CYS A 81 -16.23 -3.33 4.26
C CYS A 81 -17.14 -4.36 4.93
N ASN A 82 -16.79 -4.81 6.13
CA ASN A 82 -17.59 -5.80 6.86
C ASN A 82 -19.02 -5.32 7.12
N PHE A 83 -19.20 -4.03 7.42
CA PHE A 83 -20.53 -3.47 7.60
C PHE A 83 -21.35 -3.49 6.30
N VAL A 84 -20.75 -3.10 5.18
CA VAL A 84 -21.39 -3.11 3.86
C VAL A 84 -21.71 -4.55 3.42
N GLU A 85 -20.75 -5.46 3.55
CA GLU A 85 -20.91 -6.87 3.21
C GLU A 85 -22.01 -7.53 4.05
N GLN A 86 -22.03 -7.29 5.37
CA GLN A 86 -23.06 -7.81 6.25
C GLN A 86 -24.45 -7.24 5.92
N TRP A 87 -24.53 -5.98 5.51
CA TRP A 87 -25.79 -5.35 5.11
C TRP A 87 -26.29 -5.87 3.75
N MET A 88 -25.37 -6.28 2.88
CA MET A 88 -25.65 -6.83 1.55
C MET A 88 -25.72 -8.36 1.51
N TYR A 89 -25.47 -9.03 2.64
CA TYR A 89 -25.52 -10.48 2.76
C TYR A 89 -26.89 -10.98 2.28
N ASP A 90 -26.88 -11.92 1.33
CA ASP A 90 -28.07 -12.54 0.73
C ASP A 90 -28.86 -11.67 -0.27
N THR A 91 -28.23 -10.64 -0.86
CA THR A 91 -28.86 -9.86 -1.94
C THR A 91 -28.44 -10.33 -3.33
N ASP A 92 -29.42 -10.72 -4.16
CA ASP A 92 -29.20 -11.10 -5.57
C ASP A 92 -28.67 -9.94 -6.45
N TYR A 93 -28.69 -8.72 -5.93
CA TYR A 93 -28.35 -7.48 -6.64
C TYR A 93 -27.10 -6.80 -6.09
N GLU A 94 -26.07 -7.59 -5.75
CA GLU A 94 -24.82 -7.12 -5.14
C GLU A 94 -24.20 -5.94 -5.92
N ASP A 95 -24.01 -6.08 -7.23
CA ASP A 95 -23.40 -5.03 -8.06
C ASP A 95 -24.23 -3.74 -8.07
N ALA A 96 -25.57 -3.85 -8.11
CA ALA A 96 -26.46 -2.69 -8.09
C ALA A 96 -26.41 -1.96 -6.73
N ALA A 97 -26.27 -2.70 -5.64
CA ALA A 97 -26.10 -2.13 -4.31
C ALA A 97 -24.78 -1.37 -4.17
N TYR A 98 -23.65 -1.90 -4.69
CA TYR A 98 -22.39 -1.16 -4.72
C TYR A 98 -22.46 0.13 -5.55
N VAL A 99 -23.17 0.12 -6.69
CA VAL A 99 -23.43 1.36 -7.47
C VAL A 99 -24.27 2.34 -6.65
N GLY A 100 -25.28 1.87 -5.92
CA GLY A 100 -26.09 2.70 -5.02
C GLY A 100 -25.25 3.35 -3.91
N ILE A 101 -24.39 2.57 -3.25
CA ILE A 101 -23.46 3.06 -2.22
C ILE A 101 -22.48 4.08 -2.80
N PHE A 102 -21.97 3.85 -4.02
CA PHE A 102 -21.09 4.79 -4.70
C PHE A 102 -21.77 6.15 -4.95
N LEU A 103 -23.00 6.12 -5.47
CA LEU A 103 -23.78 7.35 -5.70
C LEU A 103 -24.11 8.06 -4.38
N PHE A 104 -24.42 7.30 -3.33
CA PHE A 104 -24.64 7.85 -1.99
C PHE A 104 -23.37 8.49 -1.41
N ALA A 105 -22.21 7.87 -1.58
CA ALA A 105 -20.92 8.42 -1.17
C ALA A 105 -20.61 9.74 -1.91
N LEU A 106 -20.82 9.78 -3.23
CA LEU A 106 -20.68 11.02 -4.02
C LEU A 106 -21.62 12.12 -3.51
N PHE A 107 -22.86 11.76 -3.18
CA PHE A 107 -23.82 12.69 -2.61
C PHE A 107 -23.34 13.24 -1.24
N LEU A 108 -22.85 12.38 -0.34
CA LEU A 108 -22.30 12.81 0.95
C LEU A 108 -21.08 13.73 0.81
N ILE A 109 -20.15 13.41 -0.10
CA ILE A 109 -18.99 14.26 -0.40
C ILE A 109 -19.45 15.61 -0.95
N ARG A 110 -20.47 15.62 -1.80
CA ARG A 110 -21.03 16.86 -2.37
C ARG A 110 -21.71 17.74 -1.32
N LEU A 111 -22.43 17.12 -0.37
CA LEU A 111 -23.13 17.82 0.72
C LEU A 111 -22.18 18.37 1.78
N SER A 112 -21.21 17.57 2.21
CA SER A 112 -20.16 17.98 3.15
C SER A 112 -19.26 19.07 2.58
N GLY A 113 -19.23 19.18 1.25
CA GLY A 113 -18.39 20.11 0.52
C GLY A 113 -16.96 19.61 0.34
N GLY A 114 -16.66 18.37 0.71
CA GLY A 114 -15.33 17.77 0.56
C GLY A 114 -14.84 17.73 -0.89
N ILE A 115 -15.75 17.72 -1.89
CA ILE A 115 -15.36 17.81 -3.30
C ILE A 115 -14.68 19.15 -3.64
N TRP A 116 -15.04 20.22 -2.93
CA TRP A 116 -14.54 21.56 -3.19
C TRP A 116 -13.14 21.80 -2.63
N ASP A 117 -12.71 20.96 -1.68
CA ASP A 117 -11.36 21.03 -1.13
C ASP A 117 -10.30 20.64 -2.18
N TRP A 118 -10.71 20.01 -3.29
CA TRP A 118 -9.87 19.61 -4.44
C TRP A 118 -9.95 20.57 -5.63
N VAL A 119 -10.73 21.64 -5.51
CA VAL A 119 -10.88 22.63 -6.58
C VAL A 119 -9.87 23.75 -6.35
N ASP A 120 -9.14 24.12 -7.40
CA ASP A 120 -8.18 25.22 -7.38
C ASP A 120 -8.80 26.52 -6.81
N LYS A 121 -7.98 27.35 -6.15
CA LYS A 121 -8.40 28.58 -5.45
C LYS A 121 -9.20 29.52 -6.36
N ASP A 122 -8.84 29.65 -7.63
CA ASP A 122 -9.54 30.56 -8.55
C ASP A 122 -10.92 30.01 -8.94
N SER A 123 -10.98 28.71 -9.23
CA SER A 123 -12.25 28.00 -9.46
C SER A 123 -13.14 28.00 -8.21
N TYR A 124 -12.53 27.86 -7.03
CA TYR A 124 -13.19 27.94 -5.74
C TYR A 124 -13.73 29.35 -5.47
N ASN A 125 -13.00 30.40 -5.82
CA ASN A 125 -13.44 31.79 -5.66
C ASN A 125 -14.69 32.10 -6.51
N SER A 126 -14.73 31.60 -7.75
CA SER A 126 -15.92 31.69 -8.60
C SER A 126 -17.10 30.90 -8.00
N ALA A 127 -16.87 29.65 -7.59
CA ALA A 127 -17.88 28.83 -6.93
C ALA A 127 -18.39 29.44 -5.61
N LYS A 128 -17.53 30.16 -4.88
CA LYS A 128 -17.87 30.88 -3.64
C LYS A 128 -18.80 32.05 -3.92
N PHE A 129 -18.55 32.82 -4.98
CA PHE A 129 -19.44 33.90 -5.41
C PHE A 129 -20.83 33.36 -5.75
N ASP A 130 -20.89 32.28 -6.53
CA ASP A 130 -22.14 31.60 -6.86
C ASP A 130 -22.85 31.04 -5.61
N THR A 131 -22.10 30.44 -4.69
CA THR A 131 -22.65 29.92 -3.43
C THR A 131 -23.21 31.05 -2.58
N HIS A 132 -22.55 32.21 -2.53
CA HIS A 132 -23.04 33.39 -1.83
C HIS A 132 -24.35 33.92 -2.46
N ASN A 133 -24.43 33.94 -3.79
CA ASN A 133 -25.65 34.33 -4.49
C ASN A 133 -26.79 33.32 -4.24
N ARG A 134 -26.50 32.01 -4.21
CA ARG A 134 -27.47 30.96 -3.85
C ARG A 134 -27.96 31.06 -2.40
N LEU A 135 -27.08 31.40 -1.47
CA LEU A 135 -27.45 31.68 -0.07
C LEU A 135 -28.42 32.86 0.00
N ARG A 136 -28.15 33.93 -0.74
CA ARG A 136 -29.06 35.09 -0.84
C ARG A 136 -30.44 34.70 -1.39
N LEU A 137 -30.49 33.72 -2.29
CA LEU A 137 -31.73 33.16 -2.83
C LEU A 137 -32.36 32.06 -1.94
N ASN A 138 -31.86 31.83 -0.72
CA ASN A 138 -32.35 30.82 0.24
C ASN A 138 -32.47 29.40 -0.36
N LYS A 139 -31.55 29.01 -1.24
CA LYS A 139 -31.53 27.65 -1.76
C LYS A 139 -31.07 26.65 -0.69
N LEU A 140 -31.76 25.51 -0.59
CA LEU A 140 -31.51 24.48 0.43
C LEU A 140 -30.10 23.89 0.33
N ASP A 141 -29.56 23.71 -0.88
CA ASP A 141 -28.21 23.20 -1.12
C ASP A 141 -27.14 24.05 -0.43
N ALA A 142 -27.27 25.37 -0.52
CA ALA A 142 -26.34 26.32 0.08
C ALA A 142 -26.49 26.38 1.61
N GLN A 143 -27.71 26.22 2.14
CA GLN A 143 -27.96 26.16 3.58
C GLN A 143 -27.34 24.90 4.21
N VAL A 144 -27.46 23.74 3.55
CA VAL A 144 -26.82 22.49 4.01
C VAL A 144 -25.30 22.63 4.01
N LEU A 145 -24.71 23.20 2.95
CA LEU A 145 -23.27 23.46 2.90
C LEU A 145 -22.81 24.40 4.03
N LEU A 146 -23.58 25.47 4.31
CA LEU A 146 -23.29 26.39 5.41
C LEU A 146 -23.40 25.71 6.77
N TRP A 147 -24.36 24.79 6.93
CA TRP A 147 -24.51 24.00 8.15
C TRP A 147 -23.29 23.10 8.38
N PHE A 148 -22.81 22.39 7.35
CA PHE A 148 -21.58 21.59 7.46
C PHE A 148 -20.36 22.46 7.75
N LYS A 149 -20.27 23.66 7.16
CA LYS A 149 -19.20 24.62 7.45
C LYS A 149 -19.20 25.09 8.91
N ARG A 150 -20.38 25.21 9.54
CA ARG A 150 -20.49 25.52 10.98
C ARG A 150 -20.13 24.34 11.88
N HIS A 151 -20.26 23.11 11.40
CA HIS A 151 -20.03 21.89 12.16
C HIS A 151 -18.84 21.12 11.60
N GLU A 152 -17.63 21.67 11.79
CA GLU A 152 -16.40 21.14 11.17
C GLU A 152 -16.13 19.67 11.49
N ARG A 153 -16.38 19.23 12.73
CA ARG A 153 -16.20 17.82 13.13
C ARG A 153 -17.15 16.89 12.38
N THR A 154 -18.41 17.26 12.24
CA THR A 154 -19.41 16.48 11.49
C THR A 154 -19.05 16.47 10.00
N ARG A 155 -18.61 17.61 9.46
CA ARG A 155 -18.12 17.70 8.08
C ARG A 155 -16.95 16.74 7.86
N PHE A 156 -15.96 16.76 8.74
CA PHE A 156 -14.82 15.85 8.69
C PHE A 156 -15.28 14.40 8.70
N PHE A 157 -16.09 14.00 9.68
CA PHE A 157 -16.59 12.63 9.80
C PHE A 157 -17.36 12.15 8.56
N VAL A 158 -18.32 12.94 8.08
CA VAL A 158 -19.13 12.60 6.90
C VAL A 158 -18.27 12.51 5.64
N THR A 159 -17.30 13.41 5.50
CA THR A 159 -16.36 13.40 4.36
C THR A 159 -15.51 12.13 4.37
N TYR A 160 -14.94 11.77 5.53
CA TYR A 160 -14.14 10.54 5.68
C TYR A 160 -14.96 9.28 5.46
N LEU A 161 -16.16 9.20 6.05
CA LEU A 161 -17.08 8.08 5.83
C LEU A 161 -17.38 7.90 4.34
N ALA A 162 -17.67 9.00 3.65
CA ALA A 162 -17.97 8.95 2.23
C ALA A 162 -16.75 8.56 1.38
N PHE A 163 -15.54 8.98 1.75
CA PHE A 163 -14.31 8.50 1.12
C PHE A 163 -14.12 7.00 1.29
N TYR A 164 -14.34 6.45 2.50
CA TYR A 164 -14.24 5.00 2.71
C TYR A 164 -15.31 4.23 1.93
N LEU A 165 -16.56 4.69 1.94
CA LEU A 165 -17.62 4.06 1.13
C LEU A 165 -17.26 4.06 -0.37
N MET A 166 -16.75 5.18 -0.87
CA MET A 166 -16.27 5.28 -2.25
C MET A 166 -15.08 4.35 -2.51
N LEU A 167 -14.14 4.24 -1.58
CA LEU A 167 -13.00 3.33 -1.69
C LEU A 167 -13.45 1.87 -1.76
N VAL A 168 -14.41 1.45 -0.94
CA VAL A 168 -15.00 0.09 -0.99
C VAL A 168 -15.61 -0.16 -2.37
N CYS A 169 -16.44 0.76 -2.87
CA CYS A 169 -17.05 0.64 -4.19
C CYS A 169 -16.02 0.62 -5.32
N VAL A 170 -15.00 1.48 -5.27
CA VAL A 170 -13.92 1.52 -6.26
C VAL A 170 -13.10 0.24 -6.21
N ASN A 171 -12.85 -0.33 -5.03
CA ASN A 171 -12.14 -1.60 -4.90
C ASN A 171 -12.93 -2.75 -5.55
N LYS A 172 -14.25 -2.85 -5.29
CA LYS A 172 -15.12 -3.83 -5.95
C LYS A 172 -15.13 -3.63 -7.48
N LEU A 173 -15.25 -2.38 -7.93
CA LEU A 173 -15.25 -2.04 -9.35
C LEU A 173 -13.91 -2.38 -10.02
N HIS A 174 -12.81 -2.08 -9.33
CA HIS A 174 -11.45 -2.41 -9.76
C HIS A 174 -11.26 -3.93 -9.86
N ASP A 175 -11.75 -4.71 -8.89
CA ASP A 175 -11.73 -6.16 -8.96
C ASP A 175 -12.51 -6.68 -10.17
N ARG A 176 -13.74 -6.18 -10.41
CA ARG A 176 -14.54 -6.53 -11.60
C ARG A 176 -13.87 -6.15 -12.93
N PHE A 177 -13.30 -4.95 -13.03
CA PHE A 177 -12.58 -4.54 -14.23
C PHE A 177 -11.31 -5.35 -14.45
N GLY A 178 -10.57 -5.63 -13.36
CA GLY A 178 -9.40 -6.51 -13.40
C GLY A 178 -9.78 -7.90 -13.92
N GLU A 179 -10.90 -8.44 -13.45
CA GLU A 179 -11.42 -9.72 -13.94
C GLU A 179 -11.71 -9.69 -15.45
N LEU A 180 -12.43 -8.67 -15.92
CA LEU A 180 -12.79 -8.55 -17.34
C LEU A 180 -11.57 -8.38 -18.27
N VAL A 181 -10.56 -7.63 -17.83
CA VAL A 181 -9.43 -7.26 -18.69
C VAL A 181 -8.31 -8.30 -18.63
N LEU A 182 -8.11 -8.94 -17.47
CA LEU A 182 -6.92 -9.74 -17.19
C LEU A 182 -7.18 -11.24 -17.10
N ASP A 183 -8.42 -11.72 -17.26
CA ASP A 183 -8.69 -13.15 -17.16
C ASP A 183 -7.95 -13.96 -18.23
N ARG A 184 -7.05 -14.83 -17.76
CA ARG A 184 -6.27 -15.76 -18.60
C ARG A 184 -6.60 -17.22 -18.30
N LYS A 185 -7.73 -17.49 -17.63
CA LYS A 185 -8.20 -18.85 -17.30
C LYS A 185 -8.15 -19.80 -18.49
N ALA A 186 -8.62 -19.38 -19.66
CA ALA A 186 -8.56 -20.20 -20.88
C ALA A 186 -7.12 -20.57 -21.31
N HIS A 187 -6.18 -19.63 -21.20
CA HIS A 187 -4.78 -19.86 -21.54
C HIS A 187 -4.09 -20.77 -20.51
N LEU A 188 -4.38 -20.60 -19.22
CA LEU A 188 -3.83 -21.48 -18.17
C LEU A 188 -4.36 -22.90 -18.34
N LEU A 189 -5.68 -23.06 -18.52
CA LEU A 189 -6.33 -24.34 -18.81
C LEU A 189 -5.74 -25.06 -20.02
N ALA A 190 -5.34 -24.32 -21.07
CA ALA A 190 -4.77 -24.90 -22.27
C ALA A 190 -3.36 -25.46 -22.06
N ASN A 191 -2.63 -24.95 -21.07
CA ASN A 191 -1.21 -25.25 -20.85
C ASN A 191 -0.94 -26.06 -19.56
N LEU A 192 -1.98 -26.62 -18.93
CA LEU A 192 -1.81 -27.46 -17.75
C LEU A 192 -0.99 -28.73 -18.08
N PRO A 193 -0.02 -29.13 -17.23
CA PRO A 193 0.72 -30.38 -17.36
C PRO A 193 -0.17 -31.62 -17.58
N SER A 194 -1.30 -31.71 -16.88
CA SER A 194 -2.27 -32.81 -17.03
C SER A 194 -2.88 -32.91 -18.44
N ARG A 195 -3.04 -31.78 -19.13
CA ARG A 195 -3.63 -31.71 -20.47
C ARG A 195 -2.77 -32.40 -21.52
N ASN A 196 -1.44 -32.33 -21.37
CA ASN A 196 -0.50 -33.07 -22.22
C ASN A 196 -0.64 -34.60 -22.05
N SER A 197 -1.14 -35.05 -20.91
CA SER A 197 -1.38 -36.46 -20.62
C SER A 197 -2.82 -36.92 -20.94
N GLY A 198 -3.69 -36.01 -21.40
CA GLY A 198 -5.11 -36.29 -21.63
C GLY A 198 -5.90 -36.59 -20.35
N VAL A 199 -5.36 -36.24 -19.17
CA VAL A 199 -5.99 -36.47 -17.87
C VAL A 199 -6.61 -35.17 -17.39
N GLU A 200 -7.81 -35.23 -16.83
CA GLU A 200 -8.45 -34.09 -16.18
C GLU A 200 -8.21 -34.18 -14.66
N THR A 201 -7.49 -33.20 -14.11
CA THR A 201 -7.18 -33.04 -12.68
C THR A 201 -8.26 -32.23 -11.96
N LEU A 202 -8.22 -32.22 -10.63
CA LEU A 202 -9.12 -31.40 -9.81
C LEU A 202 -8.88 -29.92 -10.08
N VAL A 203 -7.60 -29.52 -10.19
CA VAL A 203 -7.21 -28.16 -10.59
C VAL A 203 -7.83 -27.80 -11.93
N ALA A 204 -7.68 -28.64 -12.97
CA ALA A 204 -8.26 -28.37 -14.29
C ALA A 204 -9.79 -28.21 -14.23
N ARG A 205 -10.48 -28.99 -13.41
CA ARG A 205 -11.93 -28.91 -13.24
C ARG A 205 -12.37 -27.65 -12.49
N ARG A 206 -11.73 -27.33 -11.36
CA ARG A 206 -11.96 -26.07 -10.62
C ARG A 206 -11.77 -24.87 -11.54
N LEU A 207 -10.72 -24.92 -12.36
CA LEU A 207 -10.42 -23.93 -13.37
C LEU A 207 -11.41 -23.92 -14.55
N LYS A 208 -12.26 -24.93 -14.77
CA LYS A 208 -13.32 -24.86 -15.79
C LYS A 208 -14.65 -24.40 -15.18
N GLU A 209 -15.01 -24.98 -14.05
CA GLU A 209 -16.31 -24.85 -13.41
C GLU A 209 -16.41 -23.65 -12.46
N GLY A 210 -15.29 -22.99 -12.16
CA GLY A 210 -15.27 -21.70 -11.46
C GLY A 210 -15.72 -21.78 -10.01
N GLY A 211 -15.11 -22.64 -9.19
CA GLY A 211 -15.41 -22.70 -7.74
C GLY A 211 -16.78 -23.26 -7.36
N SER A 212 -17.72 -23.42 -8.30
CA SER A 212 -19.07 -23.99 -8.05
C SER A 212 -19.11 -25.51 -7.83
N LEU A 213 -17.95 -26.15 -7.64
CA LEU A 213 -17.87 -27.57 -7.34
C LEU A 213 -18.43 -27.80 -5.93
N ASN A 214 -19.67 -28.28 -5.86
CA ASN A 214 -20.23 -28.79 -4.60
C ASN A 214 -19.28 -29.84 -4.04
N TYR A 215 -18.67 -29.56 -2.89
CA TYR A 215 -17.71 -30.47 -2.24
C TYR A 215 -18.29 -31.87 -2.00
N SER A 216 -19.63 -31.96 -1.85
CA SER A 216 -20.39 -33.21 -1.77
C SER A 216 -20.35 -34.07 -3.05
N GLN A 217 -20.09 -33.49 -4.22
CA GLN A 217 -19.83 -34.25 -5.45
C GLN A 217 -18.40 -34.80 -5.49
N CYS A 218 -17.46 -34.15 -4.78
CA CYS A 218 -16.08 -34.63 -4.63
C CYS A 218 -15.95 -35.76 -3.59
N GLU A 219 -16.86 -35.91 -2.62
CA GLU A 219 -16.83 -37.06 -1.69
C GLU A 219 -17.05 -38.41 -2.41
N SER A 220 -17.72 -38.42 -3.56
CA SER A 220 -17.81 -39.62 -4.42
C SER A 220 -16.49 -39.93 -5.17
N TRP A 221 -15.54 -38.99 -5.15
CA TRP A 221 -14.24 -39.09 -5.80
C TRP A 221 -13.12 -39.50 -4.87
N ASP A 222 -13.25 -39.41 -3.55
CA ASP A 222 -12.24 -40.00 -2.65
C ASP A 222 -12.10 -41.52 -2.88
N ASP A 223 -13.18 -42.21 -3.29
CA ASP A 223 -13.17 -43.61 -3.73
C ASP A 223 -12.59 -43.85 -5.15
N ALA A 224 -12.39 -42.78 -5.95
CA ALA A 224 -11.76 -42.81 -7.27
C ALA A 224 -10.30 -42.32 -7.26
N CYS A 225 -9.98 -41.34 -6.42
CA CYS A 225 -8.65 -40.78 -6.17
C CYS A 225 -7.72 -41.78 -5.47
N LEU A 226 -8.27 -42.76 -4.75
CA LEU A 226 -7.51 -43.84 -4.11
C LEU A 226 -6.74 -44.78 -5.07
N ARG A 227 -6.78 -44.60 -6.40
CA ARG A 227 -6.28 -45.64 -7.33
C ARG A 227 -4.93 -45.41 -8.01
N THR A 228 -4.28 -44.25 -8.02
CA THR A 228 -2.88 -44.16 -8.54
C THR A 228 -2.08 -42.94 -8.06
N GLN A 229 -0.88 -43.16 -7.50
CA GLN A 229 0.16 -42.13 -7.22
C GLN A 229 0.44 -41.18 -8.40
N ARG A 230 0.14 -41.62 -9.63
CA ARG A 230 0.28 -40.82 -10.86
C ARG A 230 -0.66 -39.61 -10.89
N TRP A 231 -1.85 -39.72 -10.33
CA TRP A 231 -2.85 -38.63 -10.33
C TRP A 231 -2.47 -37.54 -9.34
N GLU A 232 -2.10 -37.92 -8.12
CA GLU A 232 -1.60 -36.98 -7.10
C GLU A 232 -0.38 -36.19 -7.60
N LYS A 233 0.55 -36.86 -8.29
CA LYS A 233 1.71 -36.19 -8.91
C LYS A 233 1.31 -35.17 -10.00
N LEU A 234 0.28 -35.47 -10.79
CA LEU A 234 -0.19 -34.58 -11.85
C LEU A 234 -1.00 -33.40 -11.29
N ASP A 235 -1.80 -33.64 -10.25
CA ASP A 235 -2.58 -32.60 -9.57
C ASP A 235 -1.65 -31.60 -8.88
N ASN A 236 -0.64 -32.08 -8.13
CA ASN A 236 0.40 -31.24 -7.54
C ASN A 236 1.19 -30.47 -8.61
N ALA A 237 1.48 -31.08 -9.76
CA ALA A 237 2.18 -30.41 -10.86
C ALA A 237 1.34 -29.31 -11.51
N ASP A 238 0.03 -29.53 -11.66
CA ASP A 238 -0.90 -28.51 -12.14
C ASP A 238 -1.05 -27.36 -11.13
N GLU A 239 -1.13 -27.67 -9.83
CA GLU A 239 -1.20 -26.67 -8.77
C GLU A 239 0.06 -25.80 -8.74
N GLU A 240 1.25 -26.41 -8.74
CA GLU A 240 2.53 -25.71 -8.81
C GLU A 240 2.66 -24.88 -10.11
N TYR A 241 2.20 -25.43 -11.23
CA TYR A 241 2.17 -24.74 -12.52
C TYR A 241 1.31 -23.47 -12.47
N VAL A 242 0.14 -23.54 -11.85
CA VAL A 242 -0.80 -22.43 -11.70
C VAL A 242 -0.23 -21.41 -10.70
N PHE A 243 0.17 -21.85 -9.51
CA PHE A 243 0.75 -21.01 -8.46
C PHE A 243 1.97 -20.21 -8.96
N GLY A 244 2.84 -20.85 -9.74
CA GLY A 244 4.03 -20.20 -10.31
C GLY A 244 3.74 -19.16 -11.42
N ARG A 245 2.50 -19.04 -11.90
CA ARG A 245 2.13 -18.14 -13.02
C ARG A 245 1.16 -17.03 -12.65
N ILE A 246 0.40 -17.18 -11.57
CA ILE A 246 -0.60 -16.20 -11.14
C ILE A 246 -0.19 -15.53 -9.84
N THR A 247 -0.87 -14.44 -9.48
CA THR A 247 -0.60 -13.80 -8.18
C THR A 247 -1.12 -14.70 -7.04
N PRO A 248 -0.44 -14.72 -5.87
CA PRO A 248 -0.93 -15.49 -4.73
C PRO A 248 -2.36 -15.13 -4.32
N SER A 249 -2.73 -13.85 -4.40
CA SER A 249 -4.10 -13.39 -4.07
C SER A 249 -5.16 -14.00 -4.98
N THR A 250 -4.92 -14.06 -6.29
CA THR A 250 -5.86 -14.68 -7.25
C THR A 250 -5.87 -16.20 -7.13
N PHE A 251 -4.71 -16.80 -6.85
CA PHE A 251 -4.64 -18.24 -6.55
C PHE A 251 -5.55 -18.61 -5.37
N TYR A 252 -5.40 -17.94 -4.23
CA TYR A 252 -6.21 -18.26 -3.05
C TYR A 252 -7.70 -17.95 -3.23
N ARG A 253 -8.06 -16.91 -4.01
CA ARG A 253 -9.46 -16.65 -4.36
C ARG A 253 -10.05 -17.81 -5.17
N VAL A 254 -9.39 -18.21 -6.26
CA VAL A 254 -9.90 -19.27 -7.14
C VAL A 254 -9.88 -20.65 -6.49
N MET A 255 -8.85 -20.95 -5.70
CA MET A 255 -8.71 -22.25 -5.03
C MET A 255 -9.54 -22.35 -3.74
N GLY A 256 -9.96 -21.21 -3.16
CA GLY A 256 -10.84 -21.11 -2.01
C GLY A 256 -12.33 -21.05 -2.37
N ASP A 257 -12.73 -21.60 -3.52
CA ASP A 257 -14.11 -21.66 -4.03
C ASP A 257 -14.80 -20.30 -4.26
N ILE A 258 -14.02 -19.24 -4.51
CA ILE A 258 -14.55 -17.95 -4.95
C ILE A 258 -14.37 -17.85 -6.47
N GLU A 259 -15.46 -17.60 -7.19
CA GLU A 259 -15.37 -17.20 -8.60
C GLU A 259 -14.48 -15.97 -8.74
N GLY A 260 -13.38 -16.10 -9.47
CA GLY A 260 -12.44 -15.01 -9.68
C GLY A 260 -11.60 -15.21 -10.93
N ALA A 261 -11.09 -14.11 -11.48
CA ALA A 261 -10.18 -14.17 -12.62
C ALA A 261 -8.78 -14.63 -12.21
N LEU A 262 -8.14 -15.35 -13.14
CA LEU A 262 -6.76 -15.78 -12.96
C LEU A 262 -5.84 -14.80 -13.65
N VAL A 263 -5.20 -13.99 -12.82
CA VAL A 263 -4.38 -12.88 -13.30
C VAL A 263 -2.91 -13.26 -13.21
N PRO A 264 -2.19 -13.33 -14.34
CA PRO A 264 -0.75 -13.54 -14.30
C PRO A 264 -0.03 -12.35 -13.65
N VAL A 265 1.00 -12.63 -12.85
CA VAL A 265 1.81 -11.61 -12.16
C VAL A 265 2.25 -10.44 -13.07
N PRO A 266 2.85 -10.65 -14.26
CA PRO A 266 3.29 -9.53 -15.09
C PRO A 266 2.13 -8.67 -15.62
N HIS A 267 0.95 -9.25 -15.80
CA HIS A 267 -0.23 -8.52 -16.26
C HIS A 267 -0.87 -7.72 -15.12
N ALA A 268 -0.97 -8.29 -13.91
CA ALA A 268 -1.37 -7.56 -12.71
C ALA A 268 -0.47 -6.36 -12.47
N PHE A 269 0.86 -6.56 -12.56
CA PHE A 269 1.83 -5.48 -12.39
C PHE A 269 1.62 -4.36 -13.42
N ALA A 270 1.54 -4.70 -14.71
CA ALA A 270 1.32 -3.71 -15.76
C ALA A 270 0.00 -2.95 -15.57
N TYR A 271 -1.08 -3.65 -15.21
CA TYR A 271 -2.38 -3.05 -14.91
C TYR A 271 -2.29 -2.05 -13.75
N HIS A 272 -1.70 -2.43 -12.62
CA HIS A 272 -1.53 -1.54 -11.49
C HIS A 272 -0.63 -0.34 -11.81
N VAL A 273 0.46 -0.52 -12.57
CA VAL A 273 1.31 0.58 -13.02
C VAL A 273 0.52 1.58 -13.87
N VAL A 274 -0.34 1.11 -14.76
CA VAL A 274 -1.22 1.99 -15.57
C VAL A 274 -2.22 2.70 -14.67
N CYS A 275 -2.90 2.00 -13.76
CA CYS A 275 -3.85 2.60 -12.83
C CYS A 275 -3.18 3.68 -11.95
N ILE A 276 -1.99 3.39 -11.42
CA ILE A 276 -1.19 4.34 -10.65
C ILE A 276 -0.79 5.53 -11.52
N GLY A 277 -0.31 5.31 -12.74
CA GLY A 277 0.06 6.38 -13.67
C GLY A 277 -1.11 7.31 -13.99
N VAL A 278 -2.29 6.75 -14.25
CA VAL A 278 -3.52 7.51 -14.48
C VAL A 278 -3.94 8.27 -13.21
N ALA A 279 -3.95 7.62 -12.05
CA ALA A 279 -4.28 8.26 -10.77
C ALA A 279 -3.30 9.41 -10.45
N MET A 280 -2.00 9.20 -10.60
CA MET A 280 -0.97 10.22 -10.40
C MET A 280 -1.10 11.36 -11.41
N PHE A 281 -1.47 11.08 -12.66
CA PHE A 281 -1.73 12.14 -13.66
C PHE A 281 -2.88 13.05 -13.22
N PHE A 282 -3.99 12.48 -12.77
CA PHE A 282 -5.14 13.26 -12.28
C PHE A 282 -4.81 13.98 -10.96
N LEU A 283 -4.15 13.32 -10.01
CA LEU A 283 -3.71 13.94 -8.76
C LEU A 283 -2.69 15.06 -9.00
N GLY A 284 -1.78 14.88 -9.95
CA GLY A 284 -0.84 15.91 -10.38
C GLY A 284 -1.58 17.11 -10.95
N LYS A 285 -2.58 16.89 -11.81
CA LYS A 285 -3.44 17.99 -12.30
C LYS A 285 -4.24 18.69 -11.20
N MET A 286 -4.51 18.03 -10.08
CA MET A 286 -5.18 18.64 -8.92
C MET A 286 -4.21 19.41 -8.01
N ASN A 287 -2.96 18.95 -7.87
CA ASN A 287 -1.98 19.53 -6.93
C ASN A 287 -1.03 20.58 -7.54
N PHE A 288 -0.90 20.66 -8.88
CA PHE A 288 0.04 21.58 -9.53
C PHE A 288 -0.40 23.05 -9.62
N ASP A 289 -1.55 23.43 -9.04
CA ASP A 289 -1.92 24.84 -8.79
C ASP A 289 -1.76 25.25 -7.30
N VAL A 290 -1.09 24.42 -6.48
CA VAL A 290 -0.64 24.82 -5.13
C VAL A 290 0.76 25.44 -5.21
N ASP A 291 0.99 26.31 -6.18
CA ASP A 291 2.12 27.23 -6.17
C ASP A 291 1.70 28.50 -5.40
N HIS A 292 2.45 28.79 -4.33
CA HIS A 292 2.74 30.10 -3.76
C HIS A 292 1.65 31.19 -3.77
#